data_AF-A0A7S3J9B7-F1
#
_entry.id   AF-A0A7S3J9B7-F1
#
_cell.length_a   1.000
_cell.length_b   1.000
_cell.length_c   1.000
_cell.angle_alpha   90.00
_cell.angle_beta   90.00
_cell.angle_gamma   90.00
#
_symmetry.space_group_name_H-M   'P 1'
#
loop_
_entity.id
_entity.type
_entity.pdbx_description
1 polymer ?
#
loop_
_entity_poly.entity_id
_entity_poly.type
_entity_poly.pdbx_seq_one_letter_code
_entity_poly.pdbx_strand_id
1 'polypeptide(L)'
;VKMATGFGQLVIGPAGSGKSTYCYAMQQQAANLSKTFKVCNLDPAAEIFKYVCDIDVRDLISLEDVMEELNYGPNGGLIYCMEYLLDNMDWLHQELTEFADDAYILFDCPGQIELYSHMTIMTKITNKIKSWGYSLC
;
A
#
# COMPACT_ATOMS: atom_id res chain seq x y z
N VAL A 1 5.18 -23.90 -5.39
CA VAL A 1 4.69 -22.72 -4.63
C VAL A 1 3.45 -22.24 -5.35
N LYS A 2 2.31 -22.13 -4.67
CA LYS A 2 1.06 -21.62 -5.27
C LYS A 2 1.33 -20.17 -5.65
N MET A 3 1.08 -19.78 -6.91
CA MET A 3 1.16 -18.38 -7.31
C MET A 3 -0.02 -17.66 -6.65
N ALA A 4 0.24 -16.61 -5.85
CA ALA A 4 -0.82 -15.79 -5.28
C ALA A 4 -1.50 -15.00 -6.41
N THR A 5 -2.69 -15.43 -6.82
CA THR A 5 -3.48 -14.75 -7.84
C THR A 5 -4.58 -13.91 -7.20
N GLY A 6 -4.79 -12.70 -7.69
CA GLY A 6 -5.76 -11.79 -7.10
C GLY A 6 -6.05 -10.56 -7.96
N PHE A 7 -7.07 -9.82 -7.57
CA PHE A 7 -7.40 -8.52 -8.15
C PHE A 7 -7.11 -7.43 -7.15
N GLY A 8 -6.61 -6.29 -7.62
CA GLY A 8 -6.44 -5.14 -6.77
C GLY A 8 -6.55 -3.82 -7.50
N GLN A 9 -6.75 -2.76 -6.72
CA GLN A 9 -6.88 -1.39 -7.21
C GLN A 9 -5.84 -0.50 -6.55
N LEU A 10 -5.11 0.25 -7.36
CA LEU A 10 -4.21 1.28 -6.87
C LEU A 10 -4.99 2.57 -6.64
N VAL A 11 -5.11 2.99 -5.39
CA VAL A 11 -5.78 4.24 -5.04
C VAL A 11 -4.72 5.34 -4.96
N ILE A 12 -4.55 6.07 -6.07
CA ILE A 12 -3.53 7.10 -6.25
C ILE A 12 -4.15 8.50 -6.32
N GLY A 13 -3.38 9.50 -5.90
CA GLY A 13 -3.81 10.89 -5.89
C GLY A 13 -3.00 11.74 -4.89
N PRO A 14 -2.97 13.07 -5.06
CA PRO A 14 -2.18 13.95 -4.19
C PRO A 14 -2.64 13.89 -2.72
N ALA A 15 -1.81 14.37 -1.80
CA ALA A 15 -2.21 14.53 -0.40
C ALA A 15 -3.52 15.33 -0.30
N GLY A 16 -4.43 14.86 0.56
CA GLY A 16 -5.76 15.48 0.73
C GLY A 16 -6.80 15.15 -0.35
N SER A 17 -6.47 14.36 -1.39
CA SER A 17 -7.44 14.01 -2.45
C SER A 17 -8.52 13.01 -2.02
N GLY A 18 -8.44 12.46 -0.81
CA GLY A 18 -9.44 11.54 -0.25
C GLY A 18 -9.20 10.04 -0.50
N LYS A 19 -7.97 9.61 -0.81
CA LYS A 19 -7.62 8.19 -1.03
C LYS A 19 -8.08 7.26 0.11
N SER A 20 -7.67 7.54 1.34
CA SER A 20 -8.07 6.74 2.51
C SER A 20 -9.58 6.78 2.78
N THR A 21 -10.23 7.91 2.48
CA THR A 21 -11.70 8.03 2.54
C THR A 21 -12.38 7.14 1.50
N TYR A 22 -11.82 7.07 0.29
CA TYR A 22 -12.28 6.18 -0.77
C TYR A 22 -12.13 4.71 -0.35
N CYS A 23 -10.97 4.32 0.18
CA CYS A 23 -10.74 2.96 0.68
C CYS A 23 -11.76 2.57 1.76
N TYR A 24 -12.02 3.47 2.72
CA TYR A 24 -13.06 3.28 3.72
C TYR A 24 -14.46 3.08 3.12
N ALA A 25 -14.88 3.98 2.21
CA ALA A 25 -16.21 3.87 1.59
C ALA A 25 -16.36 2.57 0.78
N MET A 26 -15.30 2.17 0.06
CA MET A 26 -15.31 0.93 -0.73
C MET A 26 -15.34 -0.32 0.13
N GLN A 27 -14.60 -0.36 1.24
CA GLN A 27 -14.64 -1.48 2.20
C GLN A 27 -16.04 -1.62 2.81
N GLN A 28 -16.66 -0.52 3.24
CA GLN A 28 -18.03 -0.52 3.77
C GLN A 28 -19.05 -0.99 2.73
N GLN A 29 -18.91 -0.52 1.49
CA GLN A 29 -19.82 -0.92 0.41
C GLN A 29 -19.66 -2.39 0.01
N ALA A 30 -18.43 -2.91 0.01
CA ALA A 30 -18.18 -4.32 -0.21
C ALA A 30 -18.87 -5.19 0.85
N ALA A 31 -18.77 -4.82 2.12
CA ALA A 31 -19.45 -5.50 3.22
C ALA A 31 -20.98 -5.52 3.03
N ASN A 32 -21.58 -4.39 2.65
CA ASN A 32 -23.02 -4.31 2.34
C ASN A 32 -23.45 -5.23 1.18
N LEU A 33 -22.53 -5.52 0.25
CA LEU A 33 -22.75 -6.40 -0.89
C LEU A 33 -22.32 -7.86 -0.62
N SER A 34 -21.99 -8.21 0.63
CA SER A 34 -21.44 -9.52 1.00
C SER A 34 -20.18 -9.89 0.19
N LYS A 35 -19.36 -8.90 -0.14
CA LYS A 35 -18.05 -9.05 -0.78
C LYS A 35 -16.95 -8.69 0.21
N THR A 36 -15.78 -9.29 0.06
CA THR A 36 -14.61 -9.02 0.90
C THR A 36 -13.62 -8.13 0.18
N PHE A 37 -13.48 -6.89 0.64
CA PHE A 37 -12.44 -5.97 0.20
C PHE A 37 -11.46 -5.77 1.35
N LYS A 38 -10.17 -5.95 1.06
CA LYS A 38 -9.07 -5.81 2.00
C LYS A 38 -8.29 -4.55 1.68
N VAL A 39 -7.83 -3.83 2.68
CA VAL A 39 -7.06 -2.60 2.48
C VAL A 39 -5.60 -2.82 2.87
N CYS A 40 -4.70 -2.59 1.92
CA CYS A 40 -3.27 -2.55 2.11
C CYS A 40 -2.82 -1.08 2.13
N ASN A 41 -2.41 -0.59 3.30
CA ASN A 41 -1.77 0.71 3.43
C ASN A 41 -0.32 0.64 2.94
N LEU A 42 0.01 1.44 1.93
CA LEU A 42 1.37 1.64 1.44
C LEU A 42 1.93 3.02 1.82
N ASP A 43 1.21 3.83 2.60
CA ASP A 43 1.68 5.13 3.09
C ASP A 43 2.32 5.00 4.49
N PRO A 44 3.66 5.07 4.61
CA PRO A 44 4.34 4.96 5.89
C PRO A 44 4.18 6.22 6.76
N ALA A 45 3.60 7.30 6.21
CA ALA A 45 3.26 8.53 6.92
C ALA A 45 1.80 8.56 7.39
N ALA A 46 1.03 7.50 7.17
CA ALA A 46 -0.35 7.44 7.64
C ALA A 46 -0.42 7.47 9.17
N GLU A 47 -1.35 8.23 9.74
CA GLU A 47 -1.54 8.34 11.20
C GLU A 47 -2.73 7.50 11.68
N ILE A 48 -3.93 7.82 11.16
CA ILE A 48 -5.20 7.26 11.63
C ILE A 48 -6.01 6.73 10.45
N PHE A 49 -6.44 5.47 10.54
CA PHE A 49 -7.37 4.87 9.58
C PHE A 49 -8.82 4.92 10.10
N LYS A 50 -9.75 5.10 9.17
CA LYS A 50 -11.19 4.89 9.43
C LYS A 50 -11.67 3.52 8.97
N TYR A 51 -10.85 2.82 8.21
CA TYR A 51 -11.09 1.48 7.68
C TYR A 51 -10.33 0.43 8.51
N VAL A 52 -10.68 -0.85 8.32
CA VAL A 52 -9.85 -1.97 8.81
C VAL A 52 -8.65 -2.07 7.88
N CYS A 53 -7.46 -1.76 8.40
CA CYS A 53 -6.20 -1.90 7.67
C CYS A 53 -5.74 -3.35 7.82
N ASP A 54 -5.76 -4.10 6.71
CA ASP A 54 -5.46 -5.53 6.72
C ASP A 54 -3.96 -5.81 6.54
N ILE A 55 -3.26 -4.94 5.81
CA ILE A 55 -1.80 -4.96 5.65
C ILE A 55 -1.33 -3.53 5.81
N ASP A 56 -0.34 -3.29 6.67
CA ASP A 56 0.17 -1.95 6.94
C ASP A 56 1.68 -1.89 6.75
N VAL A 57 2.15 -1.09 5.78
CA VAL A 57 3.59 -0.89 5.56
C VAL A 57 4.33 -0.40 6.81
N ARG A 58 3.64 0.25 7.75
CA ARG A 58 4.22 0.72 9.01
C ARG A 58 4.69 -0.43 9.92
N ASP A 59 4.18 -1.65 9.73
CA ASP A 59 4.68 -2.85 10.41
C ASP A 59 6.06 -3.29 9.88
N LEU A 60 6.40 -2.89 8.65
CA LEU A 60 7.73 -3.07 8.07
C LEU A 60 8.64 -1.86 8.35
N ILE A 61 8.14 -0.65 8.08
CA ILE A 61 8.86 0.61 8.25
C ILE A 61 7.90 1.80 8.32
N SER A 62 8.03 2.65 9.35
CA SER A 62 7.25 3.88 9.50
C SER A 62 8.09 5.13 9.19
N LEU A 63 7.42 6.21 8.78
CA LEU A 63 8.11 7.50 8.56
C LEU A 63 8.65 8.09 9.87
N GLU A 64 7.90 7.90 10.97
CA GLU A 64 8.27 8.39 12.31
C GLU A 64 9.61 7.80 12.76
N ASP A 65 9.74 6.47 12.72
CA ASP A 65 10.98 5.78 13.12
C ASP A 65 12.17 6.21 12.26
N VAL A 66 11.97 6.37 10.95
CA VAL A 66 13.02 6.79 10.02
C VAL A 66 13.48 8.23 10.29
N MET A 67 12.55 9.13 10.61
CA MET A 67 12.89 10.51 10.95
C MET A 67 13.66 10.59 12.27
N GLU A 68 13.27 9.79 13.27
CA GLU A 68 13.90 9.77 14.59
C GLU A 68 15.28 9.10 14.56
N GLU A 69 15.41 7.94 13.92
CA GLU A 69 16.64 7.14 13.96
C GLU A 69 17.69 7.58 12.95
N LEU A 70 17.27 7.99 11.74
CA LEU A 70 18.18 8.31 10.63
C LEU A 70 18.33 9.83 10.42
N ASN A 71 17.66 10.65 11.22
CA ASN A 71 17.70 12.11 11.18
C ASN A 71 17.36 12.68 9.79
N TYR A 72 16.44 12.00 9.08
CA TYR A 72 15.88 12.49 7.83
C TYR A 72 14.75 13.50 8.08
N GLY A 73 14.57 14.43 7.14
CA GLY A 73 13.34 15.23 7.08
C GLY A 73 12.18 14.45 6.46
N PRO A 74 10.92 14.90 6.58
CA PRO A 74 9.73 14.14 6.17
C PRO A 74 9.76 13.58 4.74
N ASN A 75 10.19 14.40 3.76
CA ASN A 75 10.26 13.95 2.37
C ASN A 75 11.38 12.93 2.14
N GLY A 76 12.54 13.14 2.77
CA GLY A 76 13.68 12.22 2.65
C GLY A 76 13.39 10.88 3.35
N GLY A 77 12.75 10.93 4.52
CA GLY A 77 12.32 9.75 5.25
C GLY A 77 11.28 8.95 4.45
N LEU A 78 10.31 9.63 3.84
CA LEU A 78 9.29 8.96 3.03
C LEU A 78 9.90 8.19 1.85
N ILE A 79 10.83 8.84 1.14
CA ILE A 79 11.57 8.22 0.05
C ILE A 79 12.31 6.97 0.55
N TYR A 80 13.02 7.11 1.69
CA TYR A 80 13.74 6.00 2.30
C TYR A 80 12.81 4.83 2.67
N CYS A 81 11.65 5.09 3.29
CA CYS A 81 10.66 4.05 3.59
C CYS A 81 10.22 3.31 2.32
N MET A 82 9.97 4.03 1.23
CA MET A 82 9.53 3.43 -0.03
C MET A 82 10.64 2.64 -0.74
N GLU A 83 11.89 3.07 -0.64
CA GLU A 83 13.06 2.30 -1.09
C GLU A 83 13.26 1.04 -0.26
N TYR A 84 13.12 1.14 1.06
CA TYR A 84 13.21 0.01 1.98
C TYR A 84 12.11 -1.03 1.71
N LEU A 85 10.87 -0.61 1.46
CA LEU A 85 9.80 -1.50 1.02
C LEU A 85 10.18 -2.21 -0.29
N LEU A 86 10.77 -1.49 -1.25
CA LEU A 86 11.16 -2.08 -2.53
C LEU A 86 12.26 -3.14 -2.39
N ASP A 87 13.20 -2.93 -1.47
CA ASP A 87 14.27 -3.89 -1.15
C ASP A 87 13.74 -5.09 -0.34
N ASN A 88 12.62 -4.94 0.36
CA ASN A 88 11.99 -5.96 1.21
C ASN A 88 10.62 -6.44 0.67
N MET A 89 10.42 -6.45 -0.65
CA MET A 89 9.14 -6.83 -1.27
C MET A 89 8.67 -8.26 -0.94
N ASP A 90 9.56 -9.14 -0.47
CA ASP A 90 9.18 -10.47 0.00
C ASP A 90 8.25 -10.40 1.23
N TRP A 91 8.39 -9.37 2.08
CA TRP A 91 7.45 -9.11 3.19
C TRP A 91 6.04 -8.86 2.64
N LEU A 92 5.89 -7.91 1.70
CA LEU A 92 4.58 -7.58 1.12
C LEU A 92 3.98 -8.79 0.37
N HIS A 93 4.82 -9.59 -0.27
CA HIS A 93 4.37 -10.81 -0.95
C HIS A 93 3.79 -11.84 0.04
N GLN A 94 4.41 -12.00 1.21
CA GLN A 94 3.92 -12.89 2.26
C GLN A 94 2.57 -12.41 2.79
N GLU A 95 2.48 -11.14 3.17
CA GLU A 95 1.23 -10.51 3.64
C GLU A 95 0.09 -10.67 2.62
N LEU A 96 0.36 -10.41 1.34
CA LEU A 96 -0.64 -10.55 0.27
C LEU A 96 -1.07 -12.00 0.03
N THR A 97 -0.16 -12.96 0.25
CA THR A 97 -0.45 -14.39 0.03
C THR A 97 -1.46 -14.92 1.04
N GLU A 98 -1.54 -14.36 2.25
CA GLU A 98 -2.53 -14.74 3.26
C GLU A 98 -3.98 -14.46 2.81
N PHE A 99 -4.16 -13.54 1.88
CA PHE A 99 -5.47 -13.14 1.34
C PHE A 99 -5.70 -13.57 -0.11
N ALA A 100 -4.77 -14.33 -0.70
CA ALA A 100 -4.86 -14.74 -2.09
C ALA A 100 -6.14 -15.55 -2.36
N ASP A 101 -6.75 -15.34 -3.52
CA ASP A 101 -8.01 -15.97 -3.98
C ASP A 101 -9.32 -15.57 -3.23
N ASP A 102 -9.25 -14.95 -2.04
CA ASP A 102 -10.42 -14.71 -1.18
C ASP A 102 -10.91 -13.25 -1.12
N ALA A 103 -10.12 -12.29 -1.61
CA ALA A 103 -10.45 -10.87 -1.50
C ALA A 103 -9.97 -10.00 -2.67
N TYR A 104 -10.65 -8.87 -2.84
CA TYR A 104 -10.20 -7.76 -3.69
C TYR A 104 -9.36 -6.79 -2.85
N ILE A 105 -8.14 -6.46 -3.31
CA ILE A 105 -7.21 -5.63 -2.53
C ILE A 105 -7.25 -4.17 -2.97
N LEU A 106 -7.50 -3.27 -2.04
CA LEU A 106 -7.35 -1.83 -2.23
C LEU A 106 -5.97 -1.41 -1.70
N PHE A 107 -5.13 -0.86 -2.56
CA PHE A 107 -3.83 -0.31 -2.15
C PHE A 107 -3.98 1.19 -1.91
N ASP A 108 -4.03 1.60 -0.64
CA ASP A 108 -4.02 3.01 -0.24
C ASP A 108 -2.58 3.53 -0.36
N CYS A 109 -2.30 4.28 -1.41
CA CYS A 109 -0.93 4.65 -1.76
C CYS A 109 -0.53 6.02 -1.17
N PRO A 110 0.78 6.29 -0.98
CA PRO A 110 1.26 7.60 -0.52
C PRO A 110 0.73 8.76 -1.37
N GLY A 111 0.47 9.90 -0.73
CA GLY A 111 -0.04 11.12 -1.39
C GLY A 111 0.99 11.99 -2.11
N GLN A 112 2.27 11.66 -2.00
CA GLN A 112 3.39 12.50 -2.41
C GLN A 112 3.71 12.22 -3.87
N ILE A 113 3.48 13.20 -4.73
CA ILE A 113 3.48 13.04 -6.18
C ILE A 113 4.86 12.67 -6.75
N GLU A 114 5.92 13.09 -6.05
CA GLU A 114 7.32 12.86 -6.40
C GLU A 114 7.65 11.36 -6.52
N LEU A 115 6.98 10.52 -5.74
CA LEU A 115 7.11 9.06 -5.76
C LEU A 115 6.63 8.44 -7.09
N TYR A 116 5.73 9.13 -7.80
CA TYR A 116 5.12 8.68 -9.05
C TYR A 116 5.76 9.32 -10.28
N SER A 117 6.21 10.57 -10.19
CA SER A 117 6.73 11.31 -11.34
C SER A 117 8.23 11.08 -11.58
N HIS A 118 9.06 11.16 -10.53
CA HIS A 118 10.52 11.24 -10.70
C HIS A 118 11.27 9.98 -10.28
N MET A 119 10.75 9.22 -9.31
CA MET A 119 11.53 8.15 -8.67
C MET A 119 11.20 6.75 -9.19
N THR A 120 10.15 6.58 -10.00
CA THR A 120 9.68 5.27 -10.53
C THR A 120 9.38 4.20 -9.47
N ILE A 121 9.42 4.52 -8.18
CA ILE A 121 9.29 3.55 -7.08
C ILE A 121 7.94 2.85 -7.16
N MET A 122 6.85 3.62 -7.29
CA MET A 122 5.51 3.05 -7.42
C MET A 122 5.38 2.20 -8.69
N THR A 123 6.05 2.56 -9.80
CA THR A 123 6.09 1.71 -11.00
C THR A 123 6.80 0.38 -10.74
N LYS A 124 7.90 0.38 -10.00
CA LYS A 124 8.62 -0.86 -9.63
C LYS A 124 7.79 -1.74 -8.70
N ILE A 125 7.17 -1.16 -7.66
CA ILE A 125 6.29 -1.87 -6.73
C ILE A 125 5.13 -2.52 -7.49
N THR A 126 4.44 -1.76 -8.34
CA THR A 126 3.29 -2.26 -9.10
C THR A 126 3.68 -3.35 -10.10
N ASN A 127 4.82 -3.23 -10.79
CA ASN A 127 5.33 -4.27 -11.67
C ASN A 127 5.69 -5.55 -10.91
N LYS A 128 6.26 -5.42 -9.70
CA LYS A 128 6.58 -6.56 -8.84
C LYS A 128 5.30 -7.26 -8.38
N ILE A 129 4.29 -6.53 -7.92
CA ILE A 129 2.98 -7.08 -7.56
C ILE A 129 2.32 -7.81 -8.74
N LYS A 130 2.35 -7.22 -9.94
CA LYS A 130 1.86 -7.88 -11.17
C LYS A 130 2.63 -9.17 -11.50
N SER A 131 3.95 -9.19 -11.27
CA SER A 131 4.77 -10.38 -11.52
C SER A 131 4.40 -11.58 -10.63
N TRP A 132 3.75 -11.33 -9.49
CA TRP A 132 3.24 -12.37 -8.60
C TRP A 132 1.91 -12.98 -9.06
N GLY A 133 1.23 -12.37 -10.03
CA GLY A 133 -0.05 -12.85 -10.58
C GLY A 133 -1.25 -11.95 -10.27
N TYR A 134 -1.04 -10.78 -9.65
CA TYR A 134 -2.11 -9.82 -9.40
C TYR A 134 -2.49 -9.04 -10.65
N SER A 135 -3.79 -8.94 -10.91
CA SER A 135 -4.36 -8.03 -11.89
C SER A 135 -4.71 -6.70 -11.23
N LEU A 136 -3.88 -5.68 -11.48
CA LEU A 136 -4.06 -4.33 -10.92
C LEU A 136 -4.76 -3.40 -11.90
N CYS A 137 -5.76 -2.65 -11.42
CA CYS A 137 -6.37 -1.51 -12.12
C CYS A 137 -6.06 -0.17 -11.46
#